data_AF-A0A2T3NF46-F1
#
_entry.id   AF-A0A2T3NF46-F1
#
_cell.length_a   1.000
_cell.length_b   1.000
_cell.length_c   1.000
_cell.angle_alpha   90.00
_cell.angle_beta   90.00
_cell.angle_gamma   90.00
#
_symmetry.space_group_name_H-M   'P 1'
#
loop_
_entity.id
_entity.type
_entity.pdbx_description
1 polymer ?
#
loop_
_entity_poly.entity_id
_entity_poly.type
_entity_poly.pdbx_seq_one_letter_code
_entity_poly.pdbx_strand_id
1 'polypeptide(L)'
;MSTSQLILELSLIGTMFLVTGVFLYRSFDIKDTFSIKVQKILTGLLGAFLLMAGTVKFFDPFTTMFAKQIALSELPLPVLSRWAGQLGEMAAGALLLIIMIGGKRMDGELRDKAMLLSTLLTTVIMLVAVYVHLLPNVPAEVLPLQSKPPVMTLIILALAWLNAYLYKLNR
;
A
#
# COMPACT_ATOMS: atom_id res chain seq x y z
N MET A 1 20.46 6.63 11.84
CA MET A 1 19.37 5.64 12.01
C MET A 1 19.63 4.88 13.29
N SER A 2 18.68 4.77 14.22
CA SER A 2 18.91 4.00 15.45
C SER A 2 18.81 2.49 15.17
N THR A 3 19.53 1.65 15.91
CA THR A 3 19.47 0.18 15.76
C THR A 3 18.04 -0.35 15.92
N SER A 4 17.25 0.25 16.81
CA SER A 4 15.84 -0.11 17.01
C SER A 4 14.97 0.17 15.79
N GLN A 5 15.21 1.27 15.07
CA GLN A 5 14.51 1.60 13.83
C GLN A 5 14.86 0.61 12.72
N LEU A 6 16.14 0.25 12.58
CA LEU A 6 16.58 -0.75 11.60
C LEU A 6 15.94 -2.13 11.85
N ILE A 7 15.88 -2.57 13.11
CA ILE A 7 15.23 -3.85 13.46
C ILE A 7 13.74 -3.82 13.11
N LEU A 8 13.06 -2.71 13.40
CA LEU A 8 11.64 -2.54 13.06
C LEU A 8 11.45 -2.62 11.53
N GLU A 9 12.21 -1.86 10.75
CA GLU A 9 12.15 -1.87 9.28
C GLU A 9 12.41 -3.27 8.70
N LEU A 10 13.46 -3.96 9.16
CA LEU A 10 13.77 -5.31 8.72
C LEU A 10 12.67 -6.32 9.09
N SER A 11 12.08 -6.19 10.28
CA SER A 11 10.99 -7.07 10.72
C SER A 11 9.73 -6.89 9.87
N LEU A 12 9.41 -5.64 9.49
CA LEU A 12 8.26 -5.30 8.66
C LEU A 12 8.43 -5.80 7.23
N ILE A 13 9.61 -5.55 6.65
CA ILE A 13 9.98 -6.04 5.31
C ILE A 13 9.95 -7.57 5.30
N GLY A 14 10.56 -8.23 6.30
CA GLY A 14 10.57 -9.68 6.43
C GLY A 14 9.16 -10.26 6.53
N THR A 15 8.29 -9.65 7.33
CA THR A 15 6.89 -10.07 7.45
C THR A 15 6.13 -9.92 6.14
N MET A 16 6.34 -8.81 5.41
CA MET A 16 5.72 -8.56 4.11
C MET A 16 6.12 -9.64 3.09
N PHE A 17 7.41 -9.98 3.01
CA PHE A 17 7.91 -11.04 2.14
C PHE A 17 7.40 -12.42 2.55
N LEU A 18 7.33 -12.71 3.86
CA LEU A 18 6.79 -13.99 4.36
C LEU A 18 5.31 -14.16 4.00
N VAL A 19 4.47 -13.16 4.30
CA VAL A 19 3.03 -13.20 4.00
C VAL A 19 2.80 -13.36 2.50
N THR A 20 3.51 -12.56 1.70
CA THR A 20 3.40 -12.63 0.23
C THR A 20 3.92 -13.97 -0.30
N GLY A 21 5.07 -14.45 0.19
CA GLY A 21 5.69 -15.69 -0.24
C GLY A 21 4.86 -16.93 0.10
N VAL A 22 4.35 -17.02 1.32
CA VAL A 22 3.45 -18.11 1.75
C VAL A 22 2.21 -18.16 0.87
N PHE A 23 1.63 -17.00 0.55
CA PHE A 23 0.47 -16.96 -0.31
C PHE A 23 0.79 -17.35 -1.76
N LEU A 24 1.88 -16.81 -2.32
CA LEU A 24 2.28 -17.14 -3.69
C LEU A 24 2.56 -18.63 -3.83
N TYR A 25 3.19 -19.24 -2.83
CA TYR A 25 3.37 -20.68 -2.79
C TYR A 25 2.03 -21.44 -2.79
N ARG A 26 1.05 -21.00 -1.99
CA ARG A 26 -0.28 -21.64 -1.91
C ARG A 26 -1.16 -21.44 -3.14
N SER A 27 -1.01 -20.30 -3.82
CA SER A 27 -1.82 -19.92 -4.98
C SER A 27 -1.15 -20.23 -6.31
N PHE A 28 0.08 -20.75 -6.27
CA PHE A 28 0.82 -21.17 -7.44
C PHE A 28 0.04 -22.25 -8.19
N ASP A 29 -0.28 -21.96 -9.44
CA ASP A 29 -0.76 -22.95 -10.38
C ASP A 29 0.20 -23.01 -11.56
N ILE A 30 0.61 -24.23 -11.93
CA ILE A 30 1.50 -24.42 -13.08
C ILE A 30 0.82 -24.01 -14.39
N LYS A 31 -0.52 -24.05 -14.42
CA LYS A 31 -1.35 -23.66 -15.57
C LYS A 31 -1.57 -22.16 -15.68
N ASP A 32 -1.22 -21.37 -14.66
CA ASP A 32 -1.35 -19.91 -14.72
C ASP A 32 -0.49 -19.35 -15.86
N THR A 33 -1.08 -18.49 -16.68
CA THR A 33 -0.33 -17.69 -17.66
C THR A 33 0.61 -16.72 -16.94
N PHE A 34 1.64 -16.24 -17.65
CA PHE A 34 2.57 -15.24 -17.09
C PHE A 34 1.83 -14.01 -16.54
N SER A 35 0.83 -13.51 -17.26
CA SER A 35 -0.03 -12.39 -16.83
C SER A 35 -0.70 -12.65 -15.48
N ILE A 36 -1.28 -13.84 -15.28
CA ILE A 36 -1.92 -14.22 -14.01
C ILE A 36 -0.89 -14.28 -12.88
N LYS A 37 0.29 -14.85 -13.12
CA LYS A 37 1.36 -14.92 -12.11
C LYS A 37 1.80 -13.53 -11.68
N VAL A 38 2.04 -12.62 -12.63
CA VAL A 38 2.40 -11.22 -12.35
C VAL A 38 1.29 -10.53 -11.56
N GLN A 39 0.02 -10.69 -11.96
CA GLN A 39 -1.12 -10.09 -11.27
C GLN A 39 -1.23 -10.58 -9.81
N LYS A 40 -1.03 -11.88 -9.55
CA LYS A 40 -1.03 -12.43 -8.19
C LYS A 40 0.11 -11.85 -7.33
N ILE A 41 1.31 -11.74 -7.90
CA ILE A 41 2.48 -11.14 -7.24
C ILE A 41 2.20 -9.68 -6.90
N LEU A 42 1.71 -8.90 -7.87
CA LEU A 42 1.40 -7.48 -7.67
C LEU A 42 0.31 -7.28 -6.62
N THR A 43 -0.77 -8.06 -6.68
CA THR A 43 -1.85 -8.00 -5.68
C THR A 43 -1.33 -8.26 -4.27
N GLY A 44 -0.48 -9.27 -4.10
CA GLY A 44 0.10 -9.59 -2.81
C GLY A 44 1.07 -8.55 -2.29
N LEU A 45 2.02 -8.12 -3.13
CA LEU A 45 3.00 -7.11 -2.75
C LEU A 45 2.34 -5.76 -2.44
N LEU A 46 1.42 -5.29 -3.29
CA LEU A 46 0.67 -4.05 -3.04
C LEU A 46 -0.19 -4.18 -1.78
N GLY A 47 -0.89 -5.30 -1.62
CA GLY A 47 -1.73 -5.55 -0.45
C GLY A 47 -0.94 -5.52 0.85
N ALA A 48 0.17 -6.24 0.89
CA ALA A 48 1.03 -6.31 2.07
C ALA A 48 1.75 -4.97 2.32
N PHE A 49 2.22 -4.29 1.27
CA PHE A 49 2.88 -2.99 1.38
C PHE A 49 1.94 -1.92 1.93
N LEU A 50 0.73 -1.78 1.38
CA LEU A 50 -0.23 -0.76 1.81
C LEU A 50 -0.73 -1.03 3.23
N LEU A 51 -1.02 -2.30 3.56
CA LEU A 51 -1.45 -2.66 4.90
C LEU A 51 -0.35 -2.37 5.93
N MET A 52 0.89 -2.72 5.60
CA MET A 52 2.05 -2.40 6.44
C MET A 52 2.24 -0.89 6.58
N ALA A 53 2.23 -0.13 5.48
CA ALA A 53 2.41 1.32 5.47
C ALA A 53 1.40 2.05 6.37
N GLY A 54 0.13 1.63 6.35
CA GLY A 54 -0.89 2.18 7.24
C GLY A 54 -0.71 1.76 8.70
N THR A 55 -0.34 0.49 8.93
CA THR A 55 -0.17 -0.09 10.28
C THR A 55 1.03 0.51 11.01
N VAL A 56 2.15 0.75 10.34
CA VAL A 56 3.36 1.26 10.99
C VAL A 56 3.18 2.67 11.55
N LYS A 57 2.25 3.46 10.96
CA LYS A 57 1.91 4.82 11.41
C LYS A 57 1.22 4.87 12.79
N PHE A 58 0.93 3.72 13.41
CA PHE A 58 0.46 3.62 14.80
C PHE A 58 1.59 3.44 15.82
N PHE A 59 2.83 3.22 15.36
CA PHE A 59 4.00 3.00 16.21
C PHE A 59 5.03 4.12 16.00
N ASP A 60 5.80 4.46 17.02
CA ASP A 60 6.90 5.41 16.87
C ASP A 60 8.10 4.76 16.18
N PRO A 61 8.88 5.52 15.38
CA PRO A 61 8.80 6.97 15.17
C PRO A 61 7.80 7.40 14.08
N PHE A 62 7.18 6.47 13.37
CA PHE A 62 6.30 6.75 12.22
C PHE A 62 5.05 7.55 12.60
N THR A 63 4.49 7.29 13.79
CA THR A 63 3.36 8.06 14.34
C THR A 63 3.70 9.54 14.43
N THR A 64 4.87 9.85 14.99
CA THR A 64 5.36 11.22 15.15
C THR A 64 5.72 11.85 13.81
N MET A 65 6.39 11.12 12.91
CA MET A 65 6.72 11.61 11.56
C MET A 65 5.45 11.95 10.77
N PHE A 66 4.47 11.05 10.75
CA PHE A 66 3.22 11.24 10.05
C PHE A 66 2.38 12.39 10.65
N ALA A 67 2.37 12.54 11.97
CA ALA A 67 1.71 13.69 12.62
C ALA A 67 2.32 15.03 12.19
N LYS A 68 3.66 15.11 12.15
CA LYS A 68 4.38 16.31 11.67
C LYS A 68 4.11 16.55 10.19
N GLN A 69 4.13 15.51 9.37
CA GLN A 69 3.80 15.58 7.95
C GLN A 69 2.40 16.18 7.74
N ILE A 70 1.39 15.69 8.46
CA ILE A 70 0.02 16.20 8.37
C ILE A 70 -0.06 17.66 8.82
N ALA A 71 0.59 18.03 9.93
CA ALA A 71 0.59 19.41 10.41
C ALA A 71 1.23 20.41 9.42
N LEU A 72 2.23 19.96 8.66
CA LEU A 72 2.93 20.77 7.65
C LEU A 72 2.30 20.68 6.25
N SER A 73 1.36 19.77 6.05
CA SER A 73 0.77 19.47 4.74
C SER A 73 -0.38 20.38 4.31
N GLU A 74 -0.78 21.33 5.15
CA GLU A 74 -1.88 22.27 4.88
C GLU A 74 -3.21 21.58 4.50
N LEU A 75 -3.35 20.29 4.80
CA LEU A 75 -4.55 19.52 4.49
C LEU A 75 -5.75 20.02 5.30
N PRO A 76 -6.94 20.11 4.68
CA PRO A 76 -8.15 20.47 5.40
C PRO A 76 -8.52 19.38 6.40
N LEU A 77 -8.97 19.78 7.59
CA LEU A 77 -9.34 18.87 8.68
C LEU A 77 -8.20 17.91 9.08
N PRO A 78 -7.06 18.40 9.62
CA PRO A 78 -5.84 17.61 9.82
C PRO A 78 -6.04 16.29 10.57
N VAL A 79 -6.90 16.27 11.59
CA VAL A 79 -7.23 15.06 12.35
C VAL A 79 -7.88 14.01 11.44
N LEU A 80 -8.86 14.42 10.63
CA LEU A 80 -9.53 13.53 9.69
C LEU A 80 -8.58 13.08 8.58
N SER A 81 -7.74 13.97 8.03
CA SER A 81 -6.75 13.62 7.01
C SER A 81 -5.76 12.56 7.49
N ARG A 82 -5.33 12.67 8.75
CA ARG A 82 -4.46 11.68 9.40
C ARG A 82 -5.13 10.30 9.41
N TRP A 83 -6.35 10.21 9.94
CA TRP A 83 -7.09 8.95 10.00
C TRP A 83 -7.42 8.40 8.62
N ALA A 84 -7.83 9.26 7.69
CA ALA A 84 -8.13 8.87 6.32
C ALA A 84 -6.90 8.29 5.61
N GLY A 85 -5.72 8.88 5.80
CA GLY A 85 -4.47 8.35 5.26
C GLY A 85 -4.12 6.97 5.84
N GLN A 86 -4.12 6.83 7.17
CA GLN A 86 -3.77 5.55 7.82
C GLN A 86 -4.76 4.44 7.48
N LEU A 87 -6.05 4.69 7.73
CA LEU A 87 -7.09 3.68 7.54
C LEU A 87 -7.35 3.40 6.06
N GLY A 88 -7.17 4.39 5.19
CA GLY A 88 -7.29 4.20 3.75
C GLY A 88 -6.23 3.26 3.19
N GLU A 89 -4.97 3.40 3.62
CA GLU A 89 -3.88 2.49 3.22
C GLU A 89 -4.15 1.08 3.73
N MET A 90 -4.56 0.95 4.99
CA MET A 90 -4.93 -0.33 5.58
C MET A 90 -6.10 -0.98 4.86
N ALA A 91 -7.16 -0.23 4.56
CA ALA A 91 -8.33 -0.75 3.86
C ALA A 91 -7.98 -1.21 2.44
N ALA A 92 -7.24 -0.41 1.68
CA ALA A 92 -6.78 -0.78 0.35
C ALA A 92 -5.91 -2.05 0.39
N GLY A 93 -4.97 -2.11 1.32
CA GLY A 93 -4.08 -3.25 1.51
C GLY A 93 -4.84 -4.52 1.91
N ALA A 94 -5.75 -4.41 2.89
CA ALA A 94 -6.58 -5.51 3.36
C ALA A 94 -7.48 -6.05 2.25
N LEU A 95 -8.12 -5.19 1.45
CA LEU A 95 -8.95 -5.62 0.32
C LEU A 95 -8.13 -6.45 -0.69
N LEU A 96 -6.93 -5.99 -1.06
CA LEU A 96 -6.05 -6.74 -1.95
C LEU A 96 -5.64 -8.09 -1.36
N LEU A 97 -5.31 -8.14 -0.06
CA LEU A 97 -4.99 -9.40 0.61
C LEU A 97 -6.20 -10.34 0.74
N ILE A 98 -7.42 -9.80 0.91
CA ILE A 98 -8.65 -10.59 0.92
C ILE A 98 -8.91 -11.19 -0.47
N ILE A 99 -8.79 -10.39 -1.55
CA ILE A 99 -8.91 -10.87 -2.93
C ILE A 99 -7.88 -11.97 -3.19
N MET A 100 -6.66 -11.74 -2.72
CA MET A 100 -5.56 -12.67 -2.82
C MET A 100 -5.90 -14.00 -2.12
N ILE A 101 -6.16 -13.99 -0.81
CA ILE A 101 -6.40 -15.19 0.02
C ILE A 101 -7.72 -15.88 -0.32
N GLY A 102 -8.78 -15.10 -0.55
CA GLY A 102 -10.15 -15.57 -0.72
C GLY A 102 -10.60 -15.75 -2.17
N GLY A 103 -9.78 -15.39 -3.17
CA GLY A 103 -10.22 -15.17 -4.55
C GLY A 103 -10.94 -16.34 -5.26
N LYS A 104 -10.70 -17.60 -4.84
CA LYS A 104 -11.42 -18.79 -5.37
C LYS A 104 -12.76 -19.07 -4.68
N ARG A 105 -12.97 -18.52 -3.48
CA ARG A 105 -14.18 -18.71 -2.65
C ARG A 105 -15.09 -17.47 -2.66
N MET A 106 -14.57 -16.34 -3.13
CA MET A 106 -15.33 -15.10 -3.25
C MET A 106 -16.20 -15.12 -4.50
N ASP A 107 -17.39 -14.54 -4.36
CA ASP A 107 -18.25 -14.20 -5.49
C ASP A 107 -17.51 -13.26 -6.47
N GLY A 108 -17.76 -13.45 -7.78
CA GLY A 108 -17.09 -12.71 -8.84
C GLY A 108 -17.34 -11.21 -8.77
N GLU A 109 -18.58 -10.79 -8.53
CA GLU A 109 -18.97 -9.38 -8.45
C GLU A 109 -18.35 -8.72 -7.21
N LEU A 110 -18.37 -9.41 -6.06
CA LEU A 110 -17.72 -8.92 -4.85
C LEU A 110 -16.21 -8.74 -5.05
N ARG A 111 -15.55 -9.68 -5.72
CA ARG A 111 -14.11 -9.61 -6.03
C ARG A 111 -13.79 -8.42 -6.92
N ASP A 112 -14.62 -8.13 -7.91
CA ASP A 112 -14.44 -6.98 -8.80
C ASP A 112 -14.62 -5.65 -8.08
N LYS A 113 -15.67 -5.53 -7.25
CA LYS A 113 -15.91 -4.35 -6.43
C LYS A 113 -14.76 -4.13 -5.46
N ALA A 114 -14.25 -5.19 -4.84
CA ALA A 114 -13.09 -5.11 -3.96
C ALA A 114 -11.83 -4.65 -4.71
N MET A 115 -11.57 -5.18 -5.91
CA MET A 115 -10.42 -4.76 -6.72
C MET A 115 -10.55 -3.28 -7.09
N LEU A 116 -11.69 -2.86 -7.65
CA LEU A 116 -11.94 -1.48 -8.02
C LEU A 116 -11.81 -0.53 -6.82
N LEU A 117 -12.41 -0.88 -5.68
CA LEU A 117 -12.34 -0.07 -4.47
C LEU A 117 -10.90 0.05 -3.97
N SER A 118 -10.13 -1.04 -3.96
CA SER A 118 -8.72 -1.01 -3.56
C SER A 118 -7.88 -0.12 -4.48
N THR A 119 -8.10 -0.17 -5.79
CA THR A 119 -7.41 0.68 -6.78
C THR A 119 -7.79 2.14 -6.60
N LEU A 120 -9.07 2.45 -6.37
CA LEU A 120 -9.54 3.81 -6.15
C LEU A 120 -8.97 4.40 -4.86
N LEU A 121 -9.04 3.66 -3.74
CA LEU A 121 -8.45 4.07 -2.47
C LEU A 121 -6.95 4.33 -2.62
N THR A 122 -6.22 3.40 -3.23
CA THR A 122 -4.78 3.56 -3.49
C THR A 122 -4.52 4.80 -4.34
N THR A 123 -5.30 5.02 -5.39
CA THR A 123 -5.15 6.19 -6.28
C THR A 123 -5.32 7.49 -5.50
N VAL A 124 -6.41 7.63 -4.75
CA VAL A 124 -6.68 8.85 -3.98
C VAL A 124 -5.56 9.12 -2.97
N ILE A 125 -5.13 8.11 -2.22
CA ILE A 125 -4.10 8.29 -1.19
C ILE A 125 -2.74 8.60 -1.81
N MET A 126 -2.37 7.93 -2.90
CA MET A 126 -1.11 8.22 -3.60
C MET A 126 -1.11 9.62 -4.21
N LEU A 127 -2.24 10.11 -4.74
CA LEU A 127 -2.35 11.50 -5.23
C LEU A 127 -2.20 12.52 -4.10
N VAL A 128 -2.84 12.28 -2.95
CA VAL A 128 -2.65 13.11 -1.75
C VAL A 128 -1.19 13.07 -1.30
N ALA A 129 -0.56 11.89 -1.28
CA ALA A 129 0.85 11.77 -0.93
C ALA A 129 1.76 12.53 -1.91
N VAL A 130 1.51 12.49 -3.23
CA VAL A 130 2.23 13.31 -4.22
C VAL A 130 2.08 14.80 -3.88
N TYR A 131 0.86 15.26 -3.61
CA TYR A 131 0.62 16.65 -3.20
C TYR A 131 1.47 17.03 -1.97
N VAL A 132 1.43 16.20 -0.92
CA VAL A 132 2.19 16.44 0.32
C VAL A 132 3.71 16.46 0.08
N HIS A 133 4.23 15.58 -0.79
CA HIS A 133 5.65 15.56 -1.16
C HIS A 133 6.09 16.83 -1.92
N LEU A 134 5.20 17.42 -2.72
CA LEU A 134 5.49 18.61 -3.53
C LEU A 134 5.40 19.91 -2.72
N LEU A 135 4.78 19.91 -1.54
CA LEU A 135 4.71 21.09 -0.68
C LEU A 135 6.10 21.47 -0.14
N PRO A 136 6.55 22.74 -0.30
CA PRO A 136 7.84 23.19 0.21
C PRO A 136 7.98 23.01 1.73
N ASN A 137 6.90 23.26 2.47
CA ASN A 137 6.85 23.28 3.93
C ASN A 137 6.97 21.89 4.58
N VAL A 138 6.85 20.80 3.81
CA VAL A 138 6.96 19.41 4.31
C VAL A 138 8.37 18.89 4.09
N PRO A 139 9.28 18.92 5.07
CA PRO A 139 10.68 18.61 4.83
C PRO A 139 10.89 17.09 4.65
N ALA A 140 12.05 16.69 4.12
CA ALA A 140 12.27 15.29 3.74
C ALA A 140 12.24 14.33 4.96
N GLU A 141 12.62 14.81 6.13
CA GLU A 141 12.80 14.02 7.36
C GLU A 141 11.49 13.44 7.90
N VAL A 142 10.34 14.01 7.50
CA VAL A 142 9.00 13.53 7.89
C VAL A 142 8.35 12.67 6.81
N LEU A 143 9.02 12.52 5.65
CA LEU A 143 8.53 11.72 4.52
C LEU A 143 9.01 10.27 4.61
N PRO A 144 8.26 9.32 4.03
CA PRO A 144 8.71 7.95 3.88
C PRO A 144 10.09 7.88 3.20
N LEU A 145 10.99 7.05 3.74
CA LEU A 145 12.38 6.89 3.26
C LEU A 145 13.20 8.18 3.20
N GLN A 146 12.73 9.25 3.86
CA GLN A 146 13.36 10.56 3.86
C GLN A 146 13.63 11.13 2.45
N SER A 147 12.79 10.76 1.47
CA SER A 147 12.93 11.17 0.08
C SER A 147 11.93 12.26 -0.27
N LYS A 148 12.42 13.42 -0.72
CA LYS A 148 11.57 14.54 -1.10
C LYS A 148 10.78 14.26 -2.39
N PRO A 149 11.39 13.85 -3.51
CA PRO A 149 10.62 13.53 -4.72
C PRO A 149 9.70 12.31 -4.50
N PRO A 150 8.43 12.35 -4.95
CA PRO A 150 7.45 11.29 -4.73
C PRO A 150 7.64 10.07 -5.65
N VAL A 151 8.89 9.65 -5.89
CA VAL A 151 9.21 8.56 -6.85
C VAL A 151 8.56 7.25 -6.41
N MET A 152 8.69 6.87 -5.14
CA MET A 152 8.08 5.65 -4.62
C MET A 152 6.55 5.71 -4.72
N THR A 153 5.96 6.85 -4.36
CA THR A 153 4.51 7.09 -4.46
C THR A 153 4.00 6.90 -5.89
N LEU A 154 4.72 7.44 -6.88
CA LEU A 154 4.38 7.29 -8.30
C LEU A 154 4.55 5.84 -8.78
N ILE A 155 5.58 5.13 -8.31
CA ILE A 155 5.77 3.71 -8.61
C ILE A 155 4.60 2.88 -8.05
N ILE A 156 4.20 3.09 -6.79
CA ILE A 156 3.06 2.38 -6.19
C ILE A 156 1.78 2.67 -6.94
N LEU A 157 1.54 3.94 -7.32
CA LEU A 157 0.38 4.31 -8.14
C LEU A 157 0.39 3.58 -9.50
N ALA A 158 1.53 3.57 -10.19
CA ALA A 158 1.67 2.88 -11.47
C ALA A 158 1.44 1.36 -11.33
N LEU A 159 2.00 0.73 -10.29
CA LEU A 159 1.82 -0.69 -10.01
C LEU A 159 0.37 -1.02 -9.65
N ALA A 160 -0.34 -0.14 -8.93
CA ALA A 160 -1.75 -0.33 -8.61
C ALA A 160 -2.63 -0.34 -9.88
N TRP A 161 -2.38 0.58 -10.81
CA TRP A 161 -3.07 0.62 -12.10
C TRP A 161 -2.68 -0.55 -13.02
N LEU A 162 -1.41 -0.95 -13.03
CA LEU A 162 -0.97 -2.14 -13.73
C LEU A 162 -1.67 -3.40 -13.19
N ASN A 163 -1.77 -3.54 -11.86
CA ASN A 163 -2.48 -4.66 -11.24
C ASN A 163 -3.97 -4.67 -11.62
N ALA A 164 -4.64 -3.52 -11.61
CA ALA A 164 -6.04 -3.39 -12.02
C ALA A 164 -6.24 -3.74 -13.50
N TYR A 165 -5.33 -3.29 -14.37
CA TYR A 165 -5.33 -3.62 -15.80
C TYR A 165 -5.17 -5.13 -16.02
N LEU A 166 -4.18 -5.77 -15.38
CA LEU A 166 -3.97 -7.21 -15.48
C LEU A 166 -5.13 -8.00 -14.88
N TYR A 167 -5.74 -7.53 -13.79
CA TYR A 167 -6.94 -8.14 -13.23
C TYR A 167 -8.09 -8.14 -14.24
N LYS A 168 -8.33 -7.01 -14.92
CA LYS A 168 -9.36 -6.90 -15.97
C LYS A 168 -9.05 -7.79 -17.18
N LEU A 169 -7.77 -7.90 -17.55
CA LEU A 169 -7.32 -8.73 -18.68
C LEU A 169 -7.49 -10.23 -18.41
N ASN A 170 -7.27 -10.67 -17.17
CA ASN A 170 -7.29 -12.08 -16.77
C ASN A 170 -8.66 -12.56 -16.25
N ARG A 171 -9.67 -11.70 -16.29
CA ARG A 171 -11.05 -12.03 -15.92
C ARG A 171 -11.73 -12.78 -17.06
#